data_AF-A0A4R5VF84-F1
#
_entry.id   AF-A0A4R5VF84-F1
#
_cell.length_a   1.000
_cell.length_b   1.000
_cell.length_c   1.000
_cell.angle_alpha   90.00
_cell.angle_beta   90.00
_cell.angle_gamma   90.00
#
_symmetry.space_group_name_H-M   'P 1'
#
loop_
_entity.id
_entity.type
_entity.pdbx_description
1 polymer ?
#
loop_
_entity_poly.entity_id
_entity_poly.type
_entity_poly.pdbx_seq_one_letter_code
_entity_poly.pdbx_strand_id
1 'polypeptide(L)'
;MADHKKFYRSIDKAILDKRLFEPFRAADVQSACHEYTLPQCRSFLSKHVQGNSAGNIELFQRVDRGAYKRLPFNVKRDSYVDLLEPIFLPKDPVSNDIIKYFASLLRVLGMEDKGWDPYAESRAVLNDLNVFFRLELPRKWFRNPDETQWRLGLLIYTHIVEMDAPYEVLLNLLRFRTGGGYSPNPYFEYLPKGEQKAFKKRGVSTGRKIEIIKTLSDAAGLGVGSTFDDFYNNQLRNAISHSDYILTENGFRCRGGISGNKGFEISFEELDRILLSAKAFVAAFFSIEQGARRVWGDQAGRAIPYDAHYKGMMEVLADSEGHGISFVPNRLCWKTDRTVTL
;
A
#
# COMPACT_ATOMS: atom_id res chain seq x y z
N MET A 1 -20.35 -5.25 -21.40
CA MET A 1 -18.89 -5.53 -21.39
C MET A 1 -18.61 -6.41 -20.18
N ALA A 2 -17.92 -7.54 -20.34
CA ALA A 2 -17.51 -8.33 -19.18
C ALA A 2 -16.66 -7.44 -18.26
N ASP A 3 -16.90 -7.51 -16.95
CA ASP A 3 -16.10 -6.81 -15.95
C ASP A 3 -14.66 -7.31 -16.07
N HIS A 4 -13.77 -6.50 -16.67
CA HIS A 4 -12.35 -6.83 -16.83
C HIS A 4 -11.70 -7.19 -15.49
N LYS A 5 -12.19 -6.63 -14.36
CA LYS A 5 -11.71 -6.98 -13.02
C LYS A 5 -12.07 -8.42 -12.66
N LYS A 6 -13.29 -8.86 -12.98
CA LYS A 6 -13.73 -10.25 -12.78
C LYS A 6 -12.90 -11.22 -13.62
N PHE A 7 -12.61 -10.87 -14.87
CA PHE A 7 -11.77 -11.69 -15.75
C PHE A 7 -10.35 -11.86 -15.19
N TYR A 8 -9.71 -10.75 -14.76
CA TYR A 8 -8.39 -10.80 -14.13
C TYR A 8 -8.40 -11.66 -12.86
N ARG A 9 -9.36 -11.44 -11.96
CA ARG A 9 -9.48 -12.22 -10.71
C ARG A 9 -9.63 -13.71 -10.97
N SER A 10 -10.35 -14.11 -12.02
CA SER A 10 -10.44 -15.51 -12.41
C SER A 10 -9.10 -16.09 -12.87
N ILE A 11 -8.35 -15.36 -13.72
CA ILE A 11 -6.99 -15.78 -14.13
C ILE A 11 -6.08 -15.91 -12.91
N ASP A 12 -6.03 -14.87 -12.08
CA ASP A 12 -5.11 -14.82 -10.94
C ASP A 12 -5.43 -15.92 -9.93
N LYS A 13 -6.72 -16.13 -9.62
CA LYS A 13 -7.18 -17.27 -8.84
C LYS A 13 -6.78 -18.61 -9.47
N ALA A 14 -6.90 -18.77 -10.79
CA ALA A 14 -6.47 -19.99 -11.45
C ALA A 14 -4.96 -20.23 -11.36
N ILE A 15 -4.15 -19.18 -11.36
CA ILE A 15 -2.69 -19.28 -11.14
C ILE A 15 -2.39 -19.67 -9.69
N LEU A 16 -3.03 -19.01 -8.72
CA LEU A 16 -2.89 -19.30 -7.29
C LEU A 16 -3.32 -20.73 -6.95
N ASP A 17 -4.42 -21.21 -7.55
CA ASP A 17 -4.93 -22.58 -7.41
C ASP A 17 -4.08 -23.61 -8.17
N LYS A 18 -3.00 -23.20 -8.86
CA LYS A 18 -2.15 -24.04 -9.74
C LYS A 18 -2.93 -24.73 -10.87
N ARG A 19 -4.03 -24.13 -11.32
CA ARG A 19 -4.83 -24.55 -12.49
C ARG A 19 -4.35 -23.91 -13.79
N LEU A 20 -3.59 -22.81 -13.69
CA LEU A 20 -2.97 -22.12 -14.81
C LEU A 20 -1.48 -21.88 -14.51
N PHE A 21 -0.61 -22.19 -15.47
CA PHE A 21 0.85 -22.03 -15.32
C PHE A 21 1.38 -20.93 -16.22
N GLU A 22 2.34 -20.15 -15.73
CA GLU A 22 2.97 -19.07 -16.48
C GLU A 22 4.23 -19.59 -17.23
N PRO A 23 4.47 -19.18 -18.48
CA PRO A 23 3.60 -18.36 -19.32
C PRO A 23 2.40 -19.17 -19.86
N PHE A 24 1.26 -18.50 -20.02
CA PHE A 24 0.01 -19.11 -20.51
C PHE A 24 -0.48 -18.48 -21.81
N ARG A 25 -1.27 -19.24 -22.56
CA ARG A 25 -1.98 -18.82 -23.78
C ARG A 25 -3.48 -18.70 -23.51
N ALA A 26 -4.21 -18.14 -24.46
CA ALA A 26 -5.67 -17.97 -24.34
C ALA A 26 -6.43 -19.30 -24.16
N ALA A 27 -5.93 -20.38 -24.75
CA ALA A 27 -6.51 -21.73 -24.59
C ALA A 27 -6.31 -22.26 -23.16
N ASP A 28 -5.14 -22.03 -22.57
CA ASP A 28 -4.85 -22.42 -21.19
C ASP A 28 -5.78 -21.66 -20.22
N VAL A 29 -5.99 -20.37 -20.45
CA VAL A 29 -6.95 -19.56 -19.67
C VAL A 29 -8.38 -20.10 -19.79
N GLN A 30 -8.84 -20.43 -21.00
CA GLN A 30 -10.17 -21.02 -21.19
C GLN A 30 -10.30 -22.37 -20.47
N SER A 31 -9.26 -23.20 -20.53
CA SER A 31 -9.22 -24.49 -19.84
C SER A 31 -9.25 -24.33 -18.33
N ALA A 32 -8.61 -23.28 -17.80
CA ALA A 32 -8.59 -23.02 -16.36
C ALA A 32 -9.82 -22.21 -15.88
N CYS A 33 -10.44 -21.41 -16.73
CA CYS A 33 -11.56 -20.51 -16.38
C CYS A 33 -12.74 -20.78 -17.32
N HIS A 34 -13.48 -21.86 -17.05
CA HIS A 34 -14.55 -22.37 -17.91
C HIS A 34 -15.70 -21.37 -18.11
N GLU A 35 -15.82 -20.35 -17.26
CA GLU A 35 -16.80 -19.28 -17.40
C GLU A 35 -16.51 -18.33 -18.58
N TYR A 36 -15.33 -18.41 -19.20
CA TYR A 36 -14.95 -17.59 -20.35
C TYR A 36 -14.70 -18.43 -21.61
N THR A 37 -15.22 -17.93 -22.72
CA THR A 37 -15.02 -18.51 -24.04
C THR A 37 -13.62 -18.17 -24.59
N LEU A 38 -13.08 -19.03 -25.46
CA LEU A 38 -11.78 -18.76 -26.11
C LEU A 38 -11.71 -17.40 -26.82
N PRO A 39 -12.75 -16.93 -27.55
CA PRO A 39 -12.76 -15.58 -28.12
C PRO A 39 -12.66 -14.48 -27.07
N GLN A 40 -13.33 -14.62 -25.91
CA GLN A 40 -13.20 -13.66 -24.80
C GLN A 40 -11.77 -13.65 -24.26
N CYS A 41 -11.16 -14.81 -24.03
CA CYS A 41 -9.77 -14.92 -23.58
C CYS A 41 -8.79 -14.27 -24.57
N ARG A 42 -8.95 -14.55 -25.87
CA ARG A 42 -8.11 -13.94 -26.93
C ARG A 42 -8.29 -12.43 -26.99
N SER A 43 -9.54 -11.95 -26.96
CA SER A 43 -9.86 -10.52 -26.99
C SER A 43 -9.30 -9.80 -25.78
N PHE A 44 -9.37 -10.41 -24.59
CA PHE A 44 -8.82 -9.83 -23.37
C PHE A 44 -7.28 -9.80 -23.40
N LEU A 45 -6.62 -10.94 -23.64
CA LEU A 45 -5.16 -11.03 -23.62
C LEU A 45 -4.49 -10.20 -24.72
N SER A 46 -5.11 -10.10 -25.90
CA SER A 46 -4.59 -9.26 -26.99
C SER A 46 -4.57 -7.76 -26.69
N LYS A 47 -5.27 -7.30 -25.63
CA LYS A 47 -5.17 -5.91 -25.15
C LYS A 47 -3.90 -5.67 -24.32
N HIS A 48 -3.23 -6.73 -23.86
CA HIS A 48 -2.00 -6.69 -23.08
C HIS A 48 -0.77 -6.86 -23.97
N VAL A 49 -0.59 -5.92 -24.90
CA VAL A 49 0.62 -5.79 -25.71
C VAL A 49 1.42 -4.63 -25.13
N GLN A 50 2.71 -4.85 -24.88
CA GLN A 50 3.63 -3.86 -24.33
C GLN A 50 3.51 -2.53 -25.08
N GLY A 51 3.24 -1.44 -24.37
CA GLY A 51 3.11 -0.10 -24.92
C GLY A 51 1.71 0.25 -25.41
N ASN A 52 0.65 -0.33 -24.83
CA ASN A 52 -0.71 0.03 -25.21
C ASN A 52 -1.03 1.48 -24.80
N SER A 53 -1.06 2.39 -25.78
CA SER A 53 -1.34 3.82 -25.62
C SER A 53 -2.75 4.12 -25.08
N ALA A 54 -3.65 3.12 -25.05
CA ALA A 54 -5.02 3.26 -24.58
C ALA A 54 -5.17 3.41 -23.05
N GLY A 55 -4.08 3.48 -22.28
CA GLY A 55 -4.13 3.73 -20.83
C GLY A 55 -4.69 2.58 -19.99
N ASN A 56 -4.89 1.40 -20.59
CA ASN A 56 -5.26 0.20 -19.85
C ASN A 56 -4.11 -0.20 -18.93
N ILE A 57 -4.42 -0.61 -17.69
CA ILE A 57 -3.42 -1.19 -16.79
C ILE A 57 -2.92 -2.47 -17.47
N GLU A 58 -1.66 -2.47 -17.93
CA GLU A 58 -1.02 -3.70 -18.34
C GLU A 58 -0.96 -4.60 -17.11
N LEU A 59 -1.60 -5.77 -17.17
CA LEU A 59 -1.61 -6.76 -16.09
C LEU A 59 -0.70 -7.94 -16.44
N PHE A 60 -0.59 -8.22 -17.73
CA PHE A 60 0.21 -9.28 -18.29
C PHE A 60 1.20 -8.72 -19.31
N GLN A 61 2.39 -9.32 -19.37
CA GLN A 61 3.39 -9.09 -20.39
C GLN A 61 3.34 -10.24 -21.40
N ARG A 62 3.24 -9.91 -22.68
CA ARG A 62 3.43 -10.89 -23.76
C ARG A 62 4.91 -11.27 -23.84
N VAL A 63 5.24 -12.54 -23.62
CA VAL A 63 6.63 -13.05 -23.68
C VAL A 63 6.95 -13.80 -24.96
N ASP A 64 5.93 -14.32 -25.65
CA ASP A 64 6.03 -14.97 -26.96
C ASP A 64 4.69 -14.82 -27.71
N ARG A 65 4.61 -15.25 -28.97
CA ARG A 65 3.41 -15.19 -29.80
C ARG A 65 2.23 -15.90 -29.13
N GLY A 66 1.37 -15.09 -28.52
CA GLY A 66 0.17 -15.54 -27.82
C GLY A 66 0.42 -16.10 -26.41
N ALA A 67 1.65 -15.98 -25.88
CA ALA A 67 2.01 -16.39 -24.52
C ALA A 67 2.23 -15.18 -23.61
N TYR A 68 1.68 -15.24 -22.41
CA TYR A 68 1.60 -14.14 -21.47
C TYR A 68 2.06 -14.58 -20.07
N LYS A 69 2.66 -13.67 -19.31
CA LYS A 69 2.96 -13.81 -17.88
C LYS A 69 2.44 -12.59 -17.12
N ARG A 70 2.17 -12.71 -15.82
CA ARG A 70 1.90 -11.57 -14.93
C ARG A 70 3.09 -10.65 -14.90
N LEU A 71 2.82 -9.35 -14.83
CA LEU A 71 3.88 -8.37 -14.61
C LEU A 71 4.45 -8.53 -13.19
N PRO A 72 5.79 -8.46 -13.01
CA PRO A 72 6.43 -8.61 -11.71
C PRO A 72 5.85 -7.68 -10.63
N PHE A 73 5.45 -6.46 -11.01
CA PHE A 73 4.78 -5.52 -10.11
C PHE A 73 3.48 -6.08 -9.51
N ASN A 74 2.59 -6.68 -10.32
CA ASN A 74 1.32 -7.20 -9.82
C ASN A 74 1.55 -8.42 -8.93
N VAL A 75 2.46 -9.31 -9.31
CA VAL A 75 2.84 -10.48 -8.48
C VAL A 75 3.33 -10.01 -7.11
N LYS A 76 4.24 -9.02 -7.09
CA LYS A 76 4.77 -8.48 -5.83
C LYS A 76 3.71 -7.75 -5.02
N ARG A 77 2.87 -6.92 -5.65
CA ARG A 77 1.75 -6.22 -4.99
C ARG A 77 0.79 -7.20 -4.36
N ASP A 78 0.36 -8.22 -5.09
CA ASP A 78 -0.64 -9.18 -4.62
C ASP A 78 -0.05 -10.00 -3.45
N SER A 79 1.24 -10.35 -3.49
CA SER A 79 1.90 -10.98 -2.33
C SER A 79 1.90 -10.09 -1.08
N TYR A 80 1.99 -8.76 -1.23
CA TYR A 80 1.85 -7.84 -0.09
C TYR A 80 0.41 -7.70 0.36
N VAL A 81 -0.57 -7.72 -0.55
CA VAL A 81 -1.99 -7.72 -0.18
C VAL A 81 -2.30 -8.94 0.69
N ASP A 82 -1.85 -10.13 0.30
CA ASP A 82 -2.06 -11.37 1.06
C ASP A 82 -1.45 -11.29 2.47
N LEU A 83 -0.27 -10.67 2.61
CA LEU A 83 0.38 -10.46 3.91
C LEU A 83 -0.34 -9.40 4.76
N LEU A 84 -0.84 -8.34 4.13
CA LEU A 84 -1.49 -7.21 4.81
C LEU A 84 -2.98 -7.46 5.14
N GLU A 85 -3.67 -8.31 4.38
CA GLU A 85 -5.10 -8.54 4.57
C GLU A 85 -5.46 -8.95 6.01
N PRO A 86 -4.76 -9.90 6.67
CA PRO A 86 -5.13 -10.31 8.03
C PRO A 86 -5.02 -9.19 9.06
N ILE A 87 -4.17 -8.18 8.84
CA ILE A 87 -4.05 -7.05 9.79
C ILE A 87 -5.14 -6.00 9.55
N PHE A 88 -5.52 -5.76 8.30
CA PHE A 88 -6.57 -4.81 7.95
C PHE A 88 -7.98 -5.37 8.14
N LEU A 89 -8.18 -6.67 7.92
CA LEU A 89 -9.47 -7.35 8.00
C LEU A 89 -9.38 -8.53 9.00
N PRO A 90 -9.26 -8.24 10.31
CA PRO A 90 -9.21 -9.28 11.32
C PRO A 90 -10.53 -10.08 11.32
N LYS A 91 -10.44 -11.40 11.49
CA LYS A 91 -11.63 -12.28 11.59
C LYS A 91 -12.58 -11.91 12.72
N ASP A 92 -12.03 -11.36 13.80
CA ASP A 92 -12.77 -10.89 14.96
C ASP A 92 -12.30 -9.48 15.36
N PRO A 93 -12.89 -8.43 14.76
CA PRO A 93 -12.59 -7.04 15.11
C PRO A 93 -13.25 -6.61 16.44
N VAL A 94 -14.22 -7.37 16.96
CA VAL A 94 -15.05 -6.95 18.10
C VAL A 94 -14.39 -7.28 19.44
N SER A 95 -13.85 -8.50 19.58
CA SER A 95 -13.32 -8.97 20.87
C SER A 95 -12.14 -8.15 21.40
N ASN A 96 -11.38 -7.50 20.50
CA ASN A 96 -10.23 -6.66 20.87
C ASN A 96 -10.57 -5.15 20.93
N ASP A 97 -11.85 -4.82 21.12
CA ASP A 97 -12.40 -3.45 21.11
C ASP A 97 -12.38 -2.82 19.71
N ILE A 98 -13.51 -2.98 19.01
CA ILE A 98 -13.72 -2.49 17.64
C ILE A 98 -13.49 -0.97 17.50
N ILE A 99 -13.70 -0.18 18.56
CA ILE A 99 -13.45 1.27 18.54
C ILE A 99 -11.97 1.53 18.32
N LYS A 100 -11.10 0.77 19.00
CA LYS A 100 -9.65 0.88 18.82
C LYS A 100 -9.24 0.42 17.43
N TYR A 101 -9.86 -0.64 16.90
CA TYR A 101 -9.61 -1.06 15.52
C TYR A 101 -9.98 0.04 14.50
N PHE A 102 -11.16 0.66 14.61
CA PHE A 102 -11.54 1.77 13.73
C PHE A 102 -10.63 2.98 13.91
N ALA A 103 -10.25 3.32 15.14
CA ALA A 103 -9.31 4.41 15.38
C ALA A 103 -7.94 4.13 14.73
N SER A 104 -7.48 2.88 14.76
CA SER A 104 -6.27 2.42 14.07
C SER A 104 -6.40 2.50 12.54
N LEU A 105 -7.53 2.03 11.98
CA LEU A 105 -7.76 2.01 10.53
C LEU A 105 -7.94 3.42 9.94
N LEU A 106 -8.74 4.25 10.60
CA LEU A 106 -9.07 5.60 10.16
C LEU A 106 -8.03 6.63 10.55
N ARG A 107 -7.04 6.23 11.36
CA ARG A 107 -5.96 7.08 11.84
C ARG A 107 -6.52 8.33 12.53
N VAL A 108 -7.38 8.11 13.54
CA VAL A 108 -8.11 9.19 14.22
C VAL A 108 -7.14 10.09 14.99
N LEU A 109 -6.66 11.13 14.32
CA LEU A 109 -5.86 12.18 14.92
C LEU A 109 -6.76 13.08 15.79
N GLY A 110 -6.17 13.98 16.56
CA GLY A 110 -6.91 14.93 17.39
C GLY A 110 -7.80 15.87 16.55
N MET A 111 -8.23 16.97 17.15
CA MET A 111 -8.95 18.01 16.39
C MET A 111 -8.01 18.63 15.35
N GLU A 112 -8.15 18.23 14.09
CA GLU A 112 -7.48 18.81 12.94
C GLU A 112 -8.52 19.43 11.99
N ASP A 113 -8.22 20.59 11.43
CA ASP A 113 -9.07 21.23 10.44
C ASP A 113 -9.04 20.46 9.11
N LYS A 114 -10.09 20.63 8.29
CA LYS A 114 -10.14 20.06 6.94
C LYS A 114 -8.92 20.50 6.12
N GLY A 115 -8.26 19.54 5.47
CA GLY A 115 -7.12 19.79 4.59
C GLY A 115 -5.74 19.62 5.23
N TRP A 116 -5.67 19.25 6.51
CA TRP A 116 -4.41 19.00 7.21
C TRP A 116 -3.92 17.55 7.16
N ASP A 117 -4.62 16.64 6.46
CA ASP A 117 -4.21 15.23 6.37
C ASP A 117 -3.13 15.00 5.29
N PRO A 118 -1.86 14.77 5.67
CA PRO A 118 -0.78 14.55 4.71
C PRO A 118 -0.94 13.22 3.93
N TYR A 119 -1.80 12.32 4.39
CA TYR A 119 -2.06 11.06 3.71
C TYR A 119 -2.75 11.26 2.36
N ALA A 120 -3.77 12.12 2.32
CA ALA A 120 -4.49 12.45 1.10
C ALA A 120 -3.56 13.08 0.05
N GLU A 121 -2.72 14.03 0.47
CA GLU A 121 -1.72 14.68 -0.39
C GLU A 121 -0.68 13.66 -0.89
N SER A 122 -0.18 12.78 -0.01
CA SER A 122 0.80 11.77 -0.39
C SER A 122 0.26 10.82 -1.46
N ARG A 123 -1.02 10.46 -1.39
CA ARG A 123 -1.70 9.64 -2.40
C ARG A 123 -1.87 10.40 -3.72
N ALA A 124 -2.25 11.68 -3.67
CA ALA A 124 -2.37 12.53 -4.85
C ALA A 124 -1.02 12.65 -5.58
N VAL A 125 0.05 12.97 -4.85
CA VAL A 125 1.42 13.05 -5.38
C VAL A 125 1.83 11.72 -6.04
N LEU A 126 1.59 10.58 -5.39
CA LEU A 126 1.93 9.29 -5.99
C LEU A 126 1.14 9.00 -7.28
N ASN A 127 -0.13 9.39 -7.35
CA ASN A 127 -0.93 9.25 -8.58
C ASN A 127 -0.34 10.12 -9.70
N ASP A 128 -0.02 11.38 -9.42
CA ASP A 128 0.54 12.32 -10.39
C ASP A 128 1.91 11.86 -10.90
N LEU A 129 2.80 11.45 -9.99
CA LEU A 129 4.12 10.94 -10.36
C LEU A 129 4.02 9.65 -11.18
N ASN A 130 3.04 8.78 -10.91
CA ASN A 130 2.79 7.59 -11.73
C ASN A 130 2.27 7.93 -13.13
N VAL A 131 1.54 9.04 -13.31
CA VAL A 131 1.16 9.55 -14.64
C VAL A 131 2.40 10.02 -15.38
N PHE A 132 3.31 10.75 -14.72
CA PHE A 132 4.55 11.22 -15.36
C PHE A 132 5.45 10.08 -15.84
N PHE A 133 5.45 8.94 -15.16
CA PHE A 133 6.15 7.73 -15.61
C PHE A 133 5.68 7.20 -16.98
N ARG A 134 4.45 7.52 -17.39
CA ARG A 134 3.88 7.10 -18.67
C ARG A 134 4.10 8.10 -19.79
N LEU A 135 4.62 9.28 -19.47
CA LEU A 135 4.91 10.29 -20.48
C LEU A 135 6.16 9.89 -21.27
N GLU A 136 6.05 9.98 -22.59
CA GLU A 136 7.24 10.00 -23.43
C GLU A 136 8.06 11.25 -23.09
N LEU A 137 9.36 11.08 -22.87
CA LEU A 137 10.29 12.16 -22.56
C LEU A 137 11.07 12.52 -23.83
N PRO A 138 10.69 13.58 -24.57
CA PRO A 138 11.32 13.88 -25.85
C PRO A 138 12.76 14.34 -25.65
N ARG A 139 13.70 13.79 -26.44
CA ARG A 139 15.13 14.16 -26.39
C ARG A 139 15.40 15.65 -26.62
N LYS A 140 14.48 16.38 -27.27
CA LYS A 140 14.57 17.85 -27.43
C LYS A 140 14.51 18.62 -26.11
N TRP A 141 13.91 18.05 -25.08
CA TRP A 141 13.72 18.70 -23.77
C TRP A 141 14.50 17.98 -22.67
N PHE A 142 14.72 16.68 -22.81
CA PHE A 142 15.43 15.86 -21.85
C PHE A 142 16.73 15.35 -22.46
N ARG A 143 17.87 15.88 -21.99
CA ARG A 143 19.20 15.48 -22.47
C ARG A 143 19.42 13.96 -22.37
N ASN A 144 19.04 13.39 -21.22
CA ASN A 144 19.11 11.96 -20.93
C ASN A 144 17.73 11.47 -20.44
N PRO A 145 16.81 11.06 -21.34
CA PRO A 145 15.48 10.60 -20.97
C PRO A 145 15.48 9.42 -19.98
N ASP A 146 16.35 8.43 -20.20
CA ASP A 146 16.41 7.22 -19.37
C ASP A 146 16.85 7.55 -17.94
N GLU A 147 17.90 8.35 -17.78
CA GLU A 147 18.32 8.83 -16.46
C GLU A 147 17.25 9.71 -15.80
N THR A 148 16.45 10.43 -16.58
CA THR A 148 15.35 11.25 -16.04
C THR A 148 14.25 10.35 -15.46
N GLN A 149 13.93 9.23 -16.12
CA GLN A 149 13.03 8.22 -15.56
C GLN A 149 13.58 7.62 -14.27
N TRP A 150 14.89 7.33 -14.21
CA TRP A 150 15.54 6.87 -12.98
C TRP A 150 15.45 7.89 -11.86
N ARG A 151 15.73 9.17 -12.13
CA ARG A 151 15.60 10.26 -11.15
C ARG A 151 14.17 10.38 -10.63
N LEU A 152 13.18 10.29 -11.51
CA LEU A 152 11.76 10.27 -11.11
C LEU A 152 11.45 9.06 -10.21
N GLY A 153 12.04 7.90 -10.50
CA GLY A 153 11.90 6.69 -9.68
C GLY A 153 12.48 6.85 -8.29
N LEU A 154 13.66 7.43 -8.19
CA LEU A 154 14.32 7.76 -6.91
C LEU A 154 13.48 8.75 -6.09
N LEU A 155 12.90 9.77 -6.73
CA LEU A 155 12.01 10.73 -6.07
C LEU A 155 10.75 10.05 -5.51
N ILE A 156 10.10 9.17 -6.30
CA ILE A 156 8.97 8.38 -5.83
C ILE A 156 9.38 7.50 -4.64
N TYR A 157 10.52 6.81 -4.74
CA TYR A 157 11.00 5.95 -3.66
C TYR A 157 11.20 6.71 -2.36
N THR A 158 11.87 7.87 -2.42
CA THR A 158 12.04 8.73 -1.23
C THR A 158 10.69 9.16 -0.68
N HIS A 159 9.75 9.58 -1.53
CA HIS A 159 8.41 9.93 -1.09
C HIS A 159 7.73 8.76 -0.35
N ILE A 160 7.71 7.56 -0.95
CA ILE A 160 7.12 6.35 -0.34
C ILE A 160 7.73 6.04 1.03
N VAL A 161 9.06 6.08 1.15
CA VAL A 161 9.77 5.75 2.39
C VAL A 161 9.57 6.82 3.49
N GLU A 162 9.29 8.06 3.10
CA GLU A 162 9.06 9.16 4.05
C GLU A 162 7.59 9.35 4.43
N MET A 163 6.65 8.65 3.80
CA MET A 163 5.24 8.71 4.16
C MET A 163 5.01 8.17 5.58
N ASP A 164 4.43 8.97 6.49
CA ASP A 164 4.14 8.53 7.86
C ASP A 164 2.98 7.54 7.96
N ALA A 165 1.92 7.77 7.18
CA ALA A 165 0.66 7.05 7.34
C ALA A 165 0.78 5.51 7.24
N PRO A 166 1.52 4.93 6.27
CA PRO A 166 1.69 3.48 6.22
C PRO A 166 2.29 2.91 7.50
N TYR A 167 3.29 3.58 8.09
CA TYR A 167 3.93 3.11 9.31
C TYR A 167 2.99 3.23 10.51
N GLU A 168 2.26 4.33 10.64
CA GLU A 168 1.37 4.57 11.79
C GLU A 168 0.16 3.65 11.79
N VAL A 169 -0.48 3.47 10.64
CA VAL A 169 -1.65 2.58 10.48
C VAL A 169 -1.24 1.13 10.76
N LEU A 170 -0.15 0.65 10.15
CA LEU A 170 0.33 -0.71 10.40
C LEU A 170 0.68 -0.92 11.88
N LEU A 171 1.38 0.04 12.49
CA LEU A 171 1.74 -0.08 13.89
C LEU A 171 0.51 -0.12 14.80
N ASN A 172 -0.46 0.77 14.60
CA ASN A 172 -1.68 0.81 15.40
C ASN A 172 -2.58 -0.43 15.18
N LEU A 173 -2.63 -0.98 13.97
CA LEU A 173 -3.33 -2.24 13.74
C LEU A 173 -2.60 -3.42 14.41
N LEU A 174 -1.25 -3.44 14.41
CA LEU A 174 -0.47 -4.44 15.13
C LEU A 174 -0.67 -4.34 16.65
N ARG A 175 -0.69 -3.12 17.18
CA ARG A 175 -1.02 -2.86 18.60
C ARG A 175 -2.42 -3.36 18.93
N PHE A 176 -3.41 -3.14 18.07
CA PHE A 176 -4.73 -3.73 18.24
C PHE A 176 -4.67 -5.27 18.26
N ARG A 177 -3.89 -5.89 17.37
CA ARG A 177 -3.72 -7.36 17.35
C ARG A 177 -3.08 -7.92 18.61
N THR A 178 -2.15 -7.19 19.22
CA THR A 178 -1.42 -7.61 20.43
C THR A 178 -2.05 -7.10 21.74
N GLY A 179 -3.22 -6.45 21.69
CA GLY A 179 -3.94 -5.94 22.85
C GLY A 179 -3.48 -4.57 23.37
N GLY A 180 -2.51 -3.93 22.72
CA GLY A 180 -2.04 -2.56 23.03
C GLY A 180 -3.02 -1.46 22.60
N GLY A 181 -3.97 -1.77 21.71
CA GLY A 181 -5.03 -0.85 21.29
C GLY A 181 -4.59 0.27 20.35
N TYR A 182 -5.31 1.39 20.36
CA TYR A 182 -5.00 2.57 19.56
C TYR A 182 -4.17 3.61 20.34
N SER A 183 -3.25 4.31 19.66
CA SER A 183 -2.54 5.47 20.18
C SER A 183 -2.28 6.48 19.05
N PRO A 184 -2.55 7.78 19.27
CA PRO A 184 -2.15 8.83 18.33
C PRO A 184 -0.63 8.96 18.17
N ASN A 185 0.15 8.45 19.14
CA ASN A 185 1.61 8.42 19.09
C ASN A 185 2.09 6.98 19.28
N PRO A 186 1.87 6.09 18.29
CA PRO A 186 1.97 4.65 18.49
C PRO A 186 3.41 4.16 18.76
N TYR A 187 4.42 4.99 18.47
CA TYR A 187 5.83 4.65 18.71
C TYR A 187 6.27 4.86 20.16
N PHE A 188 5.68 5.81 20.88
CA PHE A 188 6.28 6.38 22.10
C PHE A 188 6.58 5.32 23.19
N GLU A 189 5.68 4.36 23.37
CA GLU A 189 5.83 3.29 24.37
C GLU A 189 6.95 2.29 24.05
N TYR A 190 7.37 2.20 22.79
CA TYR A 190 8.44 1.31 22.32
C TYR A 190 9.82 1.97 22.28
N LEU A 191 9.90 3.27 22.61
CA LEU A 191 11.14 4.01 22.66
C LEU A 191 11.82 3.85 24.03
N PRO A 192 13.15 3.68 24.10
CA PRO A 192 13.89 3.81 25.34
C PRO A 192 13.68 5.19 25.99
N LYS A 193 13.83 5.29 27.32
CA LYS A 193 13.63 6.56 28.07
C LYS A 193 14.43 7.75 27.52
N GLY A 194 15.63 7.51 26.97
CA GLY A 194 16.44 8.54 26.33
C GLY A 194 15.81 9.09 25.04
N GLU A 195 15.29 8.19 24.20
CA GLU A 195 14.61 8.53 22.95
C GLU A 195 13.24 9.16 23.20
N GLN A 196 12.50 8.71 24.23
CA GLN A 196 11.23 9.34 24.63
C GLN A 196 11.39 10.83 24.95
N LYS A 197 12.49 11.23 25.60
CA LYS A 197 12.79 12.64 25.86
C LYS A 197 13.03 13.44 24.59
N ALA A 198 13.66 12.82 23.59
CA ALA A 198 13.96 13.44 22.30
C ALA A 198 12.79 13.38 21.31
N PHE A 199 11.80 12.53 21.52
CA PHE A 199 10.67 12.28 20.62
C PHE A 199 9.97 13.56 20.19
N LYS A 200 9.63 14.45 21.14
CA LYS A 200 8.97 15.74 20.84
C LYS A 200 9.81 16.66 19.95
N LYS A 201 11.14 16.54 19.98
CA LYS A 201 12.07 17.43 19.26
C LYS A 201 12.48 16.88 17.90
N ARG A 202 12.66 15.55 17.79
CA ARG A 202 13.29 14.91 16.63
C ARG A 202 12.39 13.87 15.94
N GLY A 203 11.27 13.51 16.53
CA GLY A 203 10.45 12.39 16.06
C GLY A 203 11.19 11.05 16.18
N VAL A 204 10.76 10.07 15.38
CA VAL A 204 11.35 8.74 15.27
C VAL A 204 11.85 8.56 13.85
N SER A 205 13.08 8.08 13.69
CA SER A 205 13.64 7.81 12.36
C SER A 205 12.89 6.67 11.67
N THR A 206 12.83 6.69 10.34
CA THR A 206 12.13 5.67 9.54
C THR A 206 12.63 4.26 9.84
N GLY A 207 13.95 4.07 9.94
CA GLY A 207 14.54 2.77 10.33
C GLY A 207 14.04 2.29 11.68
N ARG A 208 13.95 3.18 12.68
CA ARG A 208 13.43 2.83 14.00
C ARG A 208 11.93 2.51 13.99
N LYS A 209 11.12 3.22 13.17
CA LYS A 209 9.71 2.88 12.94
C LYS A 209 9.56 1.45 12.40
N ILE A 210 10.38 1.09 11.41
CA ILE A 210 10.38 -0.24 10.79
C ILE A 210 10.79 -1.33 11.80
N GLU A 211 11.82 -1.11 12.61
CA GLU A 211 12.24 -2.06 13.67
C GLU A 211 11.11 -2.36 14.67
N ILE A 212 10.38 -1.32 15.10
CA ILE A 212 9.24 -1.48 16.02
C ILE A 212 8.13 -2.28 15.34
N ILE A 213 7.81 -1.96 14.09
CA ILE A 213 6.79 -2.69 13.31
C ILE A 213 7.17 -4.16 13.13
N LYS A 214 8.43 -4.48 12.83
CA LYS A 214 8.92 -5.86 12.77
C LYS A 214 8.71 -6.60 14.08
N THR A 215 9.12 -5.98 15.19
CA THR A 215 8.98 -6.56 16.53
C THR A 215 7.51 -6.92 16.83
N LEU A 216 6.57 -6.00 16.57
CA LEU A 216 5.15 -6.28 16.81
C LEU A 216 4.53 -7.23 15.78
N SER A 217 5.01 -7.20 14.54
CA SER A 217 4.59 -8.13 13.49
C SER A 217 4.94 -9.57 13.87
N ASP A 218 6.13 -9.79 14.44
CA ASP A 218 6.56 -11.10 14.92
C ASP A 218 5.74 -11.54 16.13
N ALA A 219 5.51 -10.62 17.08
CA ALA A 219 4.64 -10.89 18.24
C ALA A 219 3.19 -11.22 17.83
N ALA A 220 2.69 -10.65 16.74
CA ALA A 220 1.37 -10.94 16.18
C ALA A 220 1.34 -12.21 15.30
N GLY A 221 2.50 -12.77 14.94
CA GLY A 221 2.62 -13.93 14.06
C GLY A 221 2.19 -13.68 12.61
N LEU A 222 2.28 -12.44 12.11
CA LEU A 222 1.77 -12.05 10.78
C LEU A 222 2.87 -11.83 9.73
N GLY A 223 4.12 -11.64 10.12
CA GLY A 223 5.25 -11.45 9.20
C GLY A 223 5.22 -10.17 8.34
N VAL A 224 4.23 -9.29 8.50
CA VAL A 224 4.08 -8.02 7.78
C VAL A 224 5.32 -7.14 7.83
N GLY A 225 6.04 -7.12 8.96
CA GLY A 225 7.24 -6.30 9.12
C GLY A 225 8.39 -6.70 8.18
N SER A 226 8.43 -7.94 7.71
CA SER A 226 9.46 -8.40 6.75
C SER A 226 9.32 -7.77 5.36
N THR A 227 8.14 -7.25 5.01
CA THR A 227 7.91 -6.60 3.71
C THR A 227 8.81 -5.39 3.47
N PHE A 228 9.25 -4.71 4.54
CA PHE A 228 10.18 -3.59 4.46
C PHE A 228 11.59 -4.02 4.03
N ASP A 229 11.99 -5.27 4.23
CA ASP A 229 13.31 -5.77 3.82
C ASP A 229 13.48 -5.83 2.30
N ASP A 230 12.36 -5.89 1.56
CA ASP A 230 12.40 -5.92 0.10
C ASP A 230 12.79 -4.59 -0.53
N PHE A 231 12.60 -3.46 0.17
CA PHE A 231 12.78 -2.14 -0.42
C PHE A 231 13.43 -1.09 0.48
N TYR A 232 13.31 -1.16 1.80
CA TYR A 232 13.87 -0.11 2.66
C TYR A 232 15.39 -0.22 2.72
N ASN A 233 16.06 0.77 2.12
CA ASN A 233 17.50 0.94 2.22
C ASN A 233 17.82 2.35 2.75
N ASN A 234 18.31 2.42 3.99
CA ASN A 234 18.63 3.69 4.67
C ASN A 234 19.76 4.46 3.95
N GLN A 235 20.76 3.77 3.39
CA GLN A 235 21.86 4.42 2.67
C GLN A 235 21.35 5.07 1.39
N LEU A 236 20.54 4.34 0.62
CA LEU A 236 19.89 4.86 -0.59
C LEU A 236 18.96 6.03 -0.27
N ARG A 237 18.09 5.91 0.74
CA ARG A 237 17.19 6.98 1.20
C ARG A 237 17.97 8.25 1.54
N ASN A 238 19.05 8.14 2.32
CA ASN A 238 19.84 9.29 2.73
C ASN A 238 20.57 9.93 1.55
N ALA A 239 21.15 9.12 0.66
CA ALA A 239 21.82 9.63 -0.54
C ALA A 239 20.86 10.43 -1.44
N ILE A 240 19.63 9.96 -1.65
CA ILE A 240 18.63 10.70 -2.44
C ILE A 240 18.17 11.96 -1.69
N SER A 241 17.82 11.84 -0.40
CA SER A 241 17.30 12.96 0.40
C SER A 241 18.29 14.13 0.50
N HIS A 242 19.58 13.84 0.43
CA HIS A 242 20.65 14.84 0.46
C HIS A 242 21.24 15.15 -0.92
N SER A 243 20.66 14.62 -2.00
CA SER A 243 21.19 14.75 -3.38
C SER A 243 22.67 14.34 -3.52
N ASP A 244 23.12 13.39 -2.69
CA ASP A 244 24.50 12.89 -2.67
C ASP A 244 24.63 11.60 -3.51
N TYR A 245 24.31 11.72 -4.80
CA TYR A 245 24.45 10.61 -5.73
C TYR A 245 24.66 11.08 -7.17
N ILE A 246 25.15 10.18 -8.00
CA ILE A 246 25.17 10.29 -9.46
C ILE A 246 24.65 9.00 -10.08
N LEU A 247 24.07 9.12 -11.27
CA LEU A 247 23.80 7.97 -12.14
C LEU A 247 24.99 7.79 -13.08
N THR A 248 25.35 6.53 -13.29
CA THR A 248 26.44 6.10 -14.17
C THR A 248 25.90 5.08 -15.16
N GLU A 249 26.70 4.63 -16.11
CA GLU A 249 26.33 3.56 -17.06
C GLU A 249 25.97 2.24 -16.35
N ASN A 250 26.53 2.00 -15.17
CA ASN A 250 26.34 0.75 -14.42
C ASN A 250 25.29 0.84 -13.31
N GLY A 251 24.77 2.04 -13.03
CA GLY A 251 23.79 2.24 -11.96
C GLY A 251 24.01 3.48 -11.11
N PHE A 252 23.54 3.38 -9.88
CA PHE A 252 23.56 4.43 -8.87
C PHE A 252 24.88 4.41 -8.09
N ARG A 253 25.49 5.58 -7.85
CA ARG A 253 26.69 5.74 -7.02
C ARG A 253 26.51 6.88 -6.03
N CYS A 254 26.78 6.61 -4.75
CA CYS A 254 26.86 7.60 -3.68
C CYS A 254 28.32 7.83 -3.29
N ARG A 255 28.70 9.09 -3.06
CA ARG A 255 30.09 9.46 -2.72
C ARG A 255 30.44 9.20 -1.25
N GLY A 256 29.45 8.97 -0.39
CA GLY A 256 29.66 8.70 1.04
C GLY A 256 29.36 9.87 1.98
N GLY A 257 28.91 11.01 1.43
CA GLY A 257 28.43 12.17 2.17
C GLY A 257 29.44 12.85 3.10
N ILE A 258 29.01 13.99 3.66
CA ILE A 258 29.74 14.77 4.67
C ILE A 258 29.84 14.00 6.01
N SER A 259 28.93 13.04 6.26
CA SER A 259 28.88 12.26 7.49
C SER A 259 29.93 11.15 7.61
N GLY A 260 30.87 11.04 6.66
CA GLY A 260 31.99 10.09 6.71
C GLY A 260 31.60 8.63 6.43
N ASN A 261 30.46 8.39 5.77
CA ASN A 261 30.11 7.04 5.34
C ASN A 261 30.96 6.64 4.14
N LYS A 262 31.25 5.34 3.99
CA LYS A 262 31.89 4.85 2.76
C LYS A 262 30.91 5.02 1.60
N GLY A 263 31.41 5.49 0.45
CA GLY A 263 30.66 5.48 -0.79
C GLY A 263 30.18 4.06 -1.12
N PHE A 264 29.05 3.97 -1.81
CA PHE A 264 28.43 2.70 -2.20
C PHE A 264 27.84 2.80 -3.60
N GLU A 265 27.61 1.65 -4.22
CA GLU A 265 27.05 1.52 -5.57
C GLU A 265 25.88 0.53 -5.53
N ILE A 266 24.89 0.77 -6.40
CA ILE A 266 23.74 -0.11 -6.60
C ILE A 266 23.54 -0.26 -8.12
N SER A 267 23.48 -1.49 -8.61
CA SER A 267 23.23 -1.73 -10.04
C SER A 267 21.82 -1.32 -10.45
N PHE A 268 21.57 -1.07 -11.74
CA PHE A 268 20.21 -0.76 -12.20
C PHE A 268 19.22 -1.90 -11.96
N GLU A 269 19.65 -3.15 -12.04
CA GLU A 269 18.80 -4.31 -11.75
C GLU A 269 18.41 -4.36 -10.27
N GLU A 270 19.36 -4.12 -9.37
CA GLU A 270 19.07 -4.05 -7.94
C GLU A 270 18.16 -2.87 -7.60
N LEU A 271 18.45 -1.70 -8.20
CA LEU A 271 17.65 -0.50 -8.01
C LEU A 271 16.21 -0.71 -8.52
N ASP A 272 16.03 -1.32 -9.69
CA ASP A 272 14.70 -1.65 -10.23
C ASP A 272 13.90 -2.54 -9.25
N ARG A 273 14.53 -3.57 -8.67
CA ARG A 273 13.87 -4.42 -7.68
C ARG A 273 13.43 -3.65 -6.43
N ILE A 274 14.28 -2.74 -5.94
CA ILE A 274 13.95 -1.89 -4.78
C ILE A 274 12.77 -0.97 -5.11
N LEU A 275 12.84 -0.27 -6.25
CA LEU A 275 11.79 0.64 -6.70
C LEU A 275 10.47 -0.09 -6.95
N LEU A 276 10.53 -1.26 -7.59
CA LEU A 276 9.36 -2.11 -7.85
C LEU A 276 8.71 -2.56 -6.56
N SER A 277 9.50 -3.03 -5.59
CA SER A 277 9.00 -3.48 -4.29
C SER A 277 8.39 -2.33 -3.49
N ALA A 278 9.02 -1.15 -3.47
CA ALA A 278 8.45 0.04 -2.81
C ALA A 278 7.10 0.46 -3.43
N LYS A 279 7.03 0.53 -4.77
CA LYS A 279 5.79 0.86 -5.49
C LYS A 279 4.70 -0.20 -5.25
N ALA A 280 5.07 -1.49 -5.27
CA ALA A 280 4.16 -2.59 -5.04
C ALA A 280 3.61 -2.57 -3.60
N PHE A 281 4.46 -2.29 -2.62
CA PHE A 281 4.07 -2.18 -1.20
C PHE A 281 3.05 -1.06 -1.00
N VAL A 282 3.35 0.16 -1.45
CA VAL A 282 2.42 1.29 -1.23
C VAL A 282 1.10 1.11 -1.99
N ALA A 283 1.14 0.50 -3.18
CA ALA A 283 -0.08 0.16 -3.93
C ALA A 283 -0.91 -0.90 -3.19
N ALA A 284 -0.28 -1.93 -2.63
CA ALA A 284 -0.95 -2.95 -1.83
C ALA A 284 -1.58 -2.33 -0.57
N PHE A 285 -0.82 -1.50 0.16
CA PHE A 285 -1.27 -0.78 1.34
C PHE A 285 -2.53 0.05 1.05
N PHE A 286 -2.49 0.93 0.03
CA PHE A 286 -3.67 1.75 -0.31
C PHE A 286 -4.86 0.90 -0.77
N SER A 287 -4.62 -0.19 -1.49
CA SER A 287 -5.68 -1.07 -1.98
C SER A 287 -6.40 -1.76 -0.82
N ILE A 288 -5.65 -2.35 0.12
CA ILE A 288 -6.24 -3.06 1.25
C ILE A 288 -6.90 -2.10 2.25
N GLU A 289 -6.31 -0.92 2.45
CA GLU A 289 -6.85 0.11 3.34
C GLU A 289 -8.20 0.65 2.83
N GLN A 290 -8.30 1.01 1.56
CA GLN A 290 -9.57 1.38 0.93
C GLN A 290 -10.58 0.22 0.91
N GLY A 291 -10.10 -1.00 0.65
CA GLY A 291 -10.93 -2.20 0.70
C GLY A 291 -11.55 -2.39 2.09
N ALA A 292 -10.75 -2.26 3.14
CA ALA A 292 -11.21 -2.34 4.52
C ALA A 292 -12.23 -1.24 4.85
N ARG A 293 -11.95 0.02 4.46
CA ARG A 293 -12.91 1.11 4.64
C ARG A 293 -14.23 0.85 3.93
N ARG A 294 -14.19 0.29 2.72
CA ARG A 294 -15.40 -0.04 1.96
C ARG A 294 -16.22 -1.15 2.63
N VAL A 295 -15.56 -2.21 3.10
CA VAL A 295 -16.23 -3.30 3.86
C VAL A 295 -17.00 -2.74 5.06
N TRP A 296 -16.43 -1.75 5.75
CA TRP A 296 -17.10 -1.09 6.87
C TRP A 296 -18.12 -0.04 6.46
N GLY A 297 -17.89 0.67 5.34
CA GLY A 297 -18.87 1.58 4.76
C GLY A 297 -20.15 0.86 4.33
N ASP A 298 -20.06 -0.41 3.88
CA ASP A 298 -21.22 -1.27 3.61
C ASP A 298 -22.03 -1.60 4.89
N GLN A 299 -21.49 -1.32 6.08
CA GLN A 299 -22.19 -1.41 7.37
C GLN A 299 -22.77 -0.07 7.84
N ALA A 300 -22.66 1.01 7.06
CA ALA A 300 -23.18 2.31 7.46
C ALA A 300 -24.70 2.26 7.72
N GLY A 301 -25.14 3.01 8.73
CA GLY A 301 -26.53 2.99 9.22
C GLY A 301 -26.92 1.73 10.01
N ARG A 302 -26.01 0.76 10.20
CA ARG A 302 -26.22 -0.40 11.07
C ARG A 302 -25.66 -0.12 12.46
N ALA A 303 -26.37 -0.59 13.48
CA ALA A 303 -25.90 -0.55 14.85
C ALA A 303 -25.00 -1.77 15.12
N ILE A 304 -23.72 -1.53 15.39
CA ILE A 304 -22.72 -2.57 15.66
C ILE A 304 -22.47 -2.63 17.17
N PRO A 305 -22.69 -3.78 17.83
CA PRO A 305 -22.38 -3.91 19.25
C PRO A 305 -20.85 -3.87 19.45
N TYR A 306 -20.38 -2.99 20.34
CA TYR A 306 -18.95 -2.89 20.66
C TYR A 306 -18.62 -3.16 22.13
N ASP A 307 -19.62 -3.14 23.00
CA ASP A 307 -19.44 -3.35 24.43
C ASP A 307 -20.55 -4.25 24.96
N ALA A 308 -20.19 -5.50 25.26
CA ALA A 308 -21.14 -6.49 25.77
C ALA A 308 -21.62 -6.15 27.20
N HIS A 309 -20.80 -5.44 27.98
CA HIS A 309 -21.11 -5.12 29.38
C HIS A 309 -22.08 -3.92 29.46
N TYR A 310 -21.82 -2.86 28.69
CA TYR A 310 -22.62 -1.64 28.70
C TYR A 310 -23.65 -1.57 27.56
N LYS A 311 -23.77 -2.63 26.75
CA LYS A 311 -24.63 -2.68 25.55
C LYS A 311 -24.37 -1.48 24.62
N GLY A 312 -23.09 -1.11 24.50
CA GLY A 312 -22.65 0.00 23.68
C GLY A 312 -22.85 -0.33 22.20
N MET A 313 -23.44 0.61 21.45
CA MET A 313 -23.64 0.48 20.01
C MET A 313 -22.79 1.53 19.29
N MET A 314 -22.20 1.15 18.17
CA MET A 314 -21.46 2.02 17.28
C MET A 314 -22.18 2.09 15.94
N GLU A 315 -22.21 3.26 15.34
CA GLU A 315 -22.61 3.44 13.94
C GLU A 315 -21.38 3.82 13.11
N VAL A 316 -21.20 3.18 11.96
CA VAL A 316 -20.18 3.58 10.97
C VAL A 316 -20.78 4.64 10.06
N LEU A 317 -20.03 5.72 9.83
CA LEU A 317 -20.38 6.76 8.88
C LEU A 317 -19.61 6.51 7.58
N ALA A 318 -20.29 6.62 6.44
CA ALA A 318 -19.68 6.49 5.12
C ALA A 318 -19.75 7.78 4.31
N ASP A 319 -18.78 7.99 3.42
CA ASP A 319 -18.80 9.06 2.43
C ASP A 319 -19.75 8.75 1.25
N SER A 320 -19.84 9.67 0.28
CA SER A 320 -20.64 9.49 -0.93
C SER A 320 -20.17 8.35 -1.84
N GLU A 321 -18.94 7.86 -1.66
CA GLU A 321 -18.37 6.73 -2.40
C GLU A 321 -18.59 5.39 -1.66
N GLY A 322 -19.16 5.43 -0.46
CA GLY A 322 -19.41 4.25 0.38
C GLY A 322 -18.20 3.79 1.19
N HIS A 323 -17.18 4.63 1.38
CA HIS A 323 -16.06 4.31 2.28
C HIS A 323 -16.40 4.73 3.70
N GLY A 324 -16.14 3.87 4.68
CA GLY A 324 -16.18 4.23 6.10
C GLY A 324 -15.16 5.34 6.40
N ILE A 325 -15.65 6.47 6.91
CA ILE A 325 -14.84 7.67 7.20
C ILE A 325 -14.79 8.03 8.68
N SER A 326 -15.77 7.57 9.47
CA SER A 326 -15.89 7.87 10.89
C SER A 326 -16.79 6.86 11.58
N PHE A 327 -16.91 6.97 12.89
CA PHE A 327 -17.84 6.19 13.68
C PHE A 327 -18.36 7.00 14.87
N VAL A 328 -19.59 6.72 15.28
CA VAL A 328 -20.23 7.36 16.44
C VAL A 328 -20.50 6.31 17.51
N PRO A 329 -19.78 6.34 18.65
CA PRO A 329 -20.14 5.51 19.79
C PRO A 329 -21.39 6.09 20.47
N ASN A 330 -22.49 5.34 20.43
CA ASN A 330 -23.74 5.71 21.07
C ASN A 330 -23.94 4.91 22.36
N ARG A 331 -23.90 5.60 23.50
CA ARG A 331 -24.43 5.08 24.77
C ARG A 331 -25.95 5.28 24.77
N LEU A 332 -26.69 4.34 24.17
CA LEU A 332 -28.13 4.13 24.34
C LEU A 332 -29.02 5.40 24.48
N CYS A 333 -29.38 5.98 23.33
CA CYS A 333 -30.72 6.51 23.07
C CYS A 333 -30.92 6.66 21.54
N TRP A 334 -31.09 5.54 20.85
CA TRP A 334 -31.64 5.56 19.47
C TRP A 334 -33.12 5.95 19.57
N LYS A 335 -33.39 7.26 19.73
CA LYS A 335 -34.68 7.82 19.31
C LYS A 335 -34.53 8.12 17.82
N THR A 336 -35.21 7.30 17.03
CA THR A 336 -35.34 7.42 15.58
C THR A 336 -35.98 8.75 15.21
N ASP A 337 -35.17 9.79 15.05
CA ASP A 337 -35.54 11.02 14.34
C ASP A 337 -34.28 11.85 14.14
N ARG A 338 -33.63 11.70 12.97
CA ARG A 338 -32.78 12.75 12.36
C ARG A 338 -32.31 12.33 10.96
N THR A 339 -32.89 12.97 9.96
CA THR A 339 -32.19 13.34 8.72
C THR A 339 -31.08 14.31 9.08
N VAL A 340 -29.82 13.90 8.93
CA VAL A 340 -28.66 14.81 8.96
C VAL A 340 -28.47 15.35 7.55
N THR A 341 -28.71 16.64 7.36
CA THR A 341 -28.31 17.35 6.15
C THR A 341 -26.85 17.77 6.34
N LEU A 342 -25.98 17.28 5.45
CA LEU A 342 -24.54 17.60 5.41
C LEU A 342 -24.30 19.04 4.94
#